data_AF-A0A7S3ARK9-F1
#
_entry.id   AF-A0A7S3ARK9-F1
#
_cell.length_a   1.000
_cell.length_b   1.000
_cell.length_c   1.000
_cell.angle_alpha   90.00
_cell.angle_beta   90.00
_cell.angle_gamma   90.00
#
_symmetry.space_group_name_H-M   'P 1'
#
loop_
_entity.id
_entity.type
_entity.pdbx_description
1 polymer ?
#
loop_
_entity_poly.entity_id
_entity_poly.type
_entity_poly.pdbx_seq_one_letter_code
_entity_poly.pdbx_strand_id
1 'polypeptide(L)'
;AAHSALTHPEPRNAIDGHEAPWGRPVPHPLPFEPWCPIPSASATKDDRNLTGSNGQACFWFSNGCAIGCDECDGSTRGPVPSFHCTEEKCTPTGEPIEFGPQAPICGPKAPAPRAKGPSMNATICDPAQRTVNTAAKCGSPEDFFYYSPWRAPGYAPVIDSCGVAGGRIPGQGPGRFGAEYVNTTHSKLGDMGSMALPPRDTGVTWVAGTEVEVAWTLQANHGGGYSYRLCPLGSQLDEECFNQRPLKMVGKSVLRWGGVGGRTLPFDAVDVTVGTKAGVMWRKNPVPRAWKAEKGTWGQGSNHLQTGWGFQPVCVDEGMDRLGTSQSCTGMWGPYNLEIVDTVRVPADLPKGQWVLNWRMDQEESNQIWQSCADLTVV
;
A
#
# COMPACT_ATOMS: atom_id res chain seq x y z
N ALA A 1 2.35 -5.00 9.27
CA ALA A 1 1.44 -5.70 8.37
C ALA A 1 1.33 -4.90 7.08
N ALA A 2 0.58 -5.39 6.12
CA ALA A 2 -0.11 -4.47 5.24
C ALA A 2 -1.22 -3.73 5.96
N HIS A 3 -1.41 -2.48 5.56
CA HIS A 3 -2.33 -1.58 6.23
C HIS A 3 -2.85 -0.56 5.21
N SER A 4 -3.13 -0.99 4.00
CA SER A 4 -3.87 -0.19 3.02
C SER A 4 -4.57 -1.14 2.07
N ALA A 5 -5.68 -0.70 1.52
CA ALA A 5 -6.44 -1.46 0.56
C ALA A 5 -7.22 -0.52 -0.34
N LEU A 6 -7.56 -1.05 -1.51
CA LEU A 6 -8.59 -0.48 -2.36
C LEU A 6 -9.91 -0.33 -1.56
N THR A 7 -10.62 0.76 -1.79
CA THR A 7 -11.95 1.02 -1.22
C THR A 7 -13.00 1.20 -2.32
N HIS A 8 -12.58 1.69 -3.48
CA HIS A 8 -13.44 1.82 -4.66
C HIS A 8 -12.70 1.45 -5.95
N PRO A 9 -13.25 0.53 -6.78
CA PRO A 9 -14.37 -0.36 -6.49
C PRO A 9 -14.16 -1.25 -5.25
N GLU A 10 -15.23 -1.75 -4.65
CA GLU A 10 -15.13 -2.64 -3.48
C GLU A 10 -14.31 -3.89 -3.84
N PRO A 11 -13.20 -4.20 -3.14
CA PRO A 11 -12.35 -5.32 -3.50
C PRO A 11 -12.94 -6.66 -3.06
N ARG A 12 -12.58 -7.73 -3.78
CA ARG A 12 -12.78 -9.12 -3.33
C ARG A 12 -12.18 -9.36 -1.94
N ASN A 13 -11.09 -8.66 -1.63
CA ASN A 13 -10.38 -8.76 -0.36
C ASN A 13 -11.22 -8.29 0.84
N ALA A 14 -12.32 -7.56 0.61
CA ALA A 14 -13.32 -7.17 1.61
C ALA A 14 -14.38 -8.26 1.85
N ILE A 15 -14.11 -9.51 1.49
CA ILE A 15 -15.08 -10.63 1.54
C ILE A 15 -15.74 -10.81 2.91
N ASP A 16 -15.01 -10.50 3.98
CA ASP A 16 -15.43 -10.59 5.38
C ASP A 16 -16.01 -9.28 5.94
N GLY A 17 -16.20 -8.26 5.10
CA GLY A 17 -16.70 -6.94 5.49
C GLY A 17 -18.10 -6.92 6.10
N HIS A 18 -18.88 -7.98 5.92
CA HIS A 18 -20.22 -8.14 6.52
C HIS A 18 -20.23 -9.10 7.72
N GLU A 19 -19.13 -9.82 7.98
CA GLU A 19 -19.03 -10.77 9.08
C GLU A 19 -18.62 -10.05 10.38
N ALA A 20 -19.04 -10.56 11.55
CA ALA A 20 -18.55 -10.04 12.82
C ALA A 20 -17.06 -10.44 13.03
N PRO A 21 -16.21 -9.57 13.61
CA PRO A 21 -16.57 -8.26 14.15
C PRO A 21 -16.64 -7.14 13.09
N TRP A 22 -16.09 -7.33 11.88
CA TRP A 22 -15.87 -6.26 10.89
C TRP A 22 -17.13 -5.56 10.38
N GLY A 23 -18.22 -6.29 10.14
CA GLY A 23 -19.51 -5.74 9.71
C GLY A 23 -20.26 -4.95 10.79
N ARG A 24 -19.67 -4.76 11.97
CA ARG A 24 -20.21 -3.94 13.07
C ARG A 24 -19.59 -2.52 13.05
N PRO A 25 -20.12 -1.57 13.85
CA PRO A 25 -19.47 -0.27 14.01
C PRO A 25 -18.00 -0.42 14.39
N VAL A 26 -17.16 0.44 13.82
CA VAL A 26 -15.72 0.42 14.05
C VAL A 26 -15.47 0.80 15.53
N PRO A 27 -14.66 0.05 16.31
CA PRO A 27 -14.49 0.34 17.72
C PRO A 27 -13.72 1.64 17.97
N HIS A 28 -13.92 2.22 19.15
CA HIS A 28 -13.18 3.39 19.64
C HIS A 28 -12.63 3.14 21.06
N PRO A 29 -11.31 3.31 21.31
CA PRO A 29 -10.26 3.54 20.32
C PRO A 29 -10.20 2.36 19.34
N LEU A 30 -9.67 2.58 18.14
CA LEU A 30 -9.40 1.48 17.22
C LEU A 30 -8.45 0.50 17.92
N PRO A 31 -8.88 -0.73 18.24
CA PRO A 31 -7.95 -1.75 18.72
C PRO A 31 -6.95 -1.97 17.58
N PHE A 32 -5.68 -2.07 17.89
CA PHE A 32 -4.79 -2.62 16.88
C PHE A 32 -5.17 -4.10 16.69
N GLU A 33 -5.17 -4.57 15.42
CA GLU A 33 -5.70 -5.86 14.88
C GLU A 33 -7.21 -5.89 14.50
N PRO A 34 -7.62 -6.66 13.47
CA PRO A 34 -7.36 -6.52 12.04
C PRO A 34 -8.45 -5.67 11.33
N TRP A 35 -8.83 -4.54 11.90
CA TRP A 35 -9.82 -3.67 11.25
C TRP A 35 -9.18 -2.85 10.12
N CYS A 36 -9.78 -2.90 8.93
CA CYS A 36 -9.46 -2.02 7.82
C CYS A 36 -10.57 -0.96 7.65
N PRO A 37 -10.68 0.02 8.57
CA PRO A 37 -11.73 1.02 8.49
C PRO A 37 -11.59 1.84 7.21
N ILE A 38 -12.73 2.19 6.63
CA ILE A 38 -12.80 3.12 5.51
C ILE A 38 -13.76 4.25 5.89
N PRO A 39 -13.53 5.47 5.37
CA PRO A 39 -14.44 6.56 5.66
C PRO A 39 -15.76 6.40 4.91
N SER A 40 -16.85 6.74 5.58
CA SER A 40 -18.19 6.72 5.01
C SER A 40 -19.08 7.76 5.66
N ALA A 41 -19.66 8.64 4.84
CA ALA A 41 -20.64 9.62 5.28
C ALA A 41 -21.95 8.96 5.75
N SER A 42 -22.18 7.70 5.37
CA SER A 42 -23.33 6.90 5.80
C SER A 42 -23.04 6.05 7.04
N ALA A 43 -21.88 6.21 7.69
CA ALA A 43 -21.57 5.56 8.96
C ALA A 43 -22.38 6.16 10.12
N THR A 44 -23.70 5.96 10.10
CA THR A 44 -24.68 6.55 11.04
C THR A 44 -24.50 6.19 12.52
N LYS A 45 -23.51 5.33 12.83
CA LYS A 45 -23.23 4.81 14.18
C LYS A 45 -21.75 5.00 14.59
N ASP A 46 -20.98 5.78 13.82
CA ASP A 46 -19.61 6.16 14.16
C ASP A 46 -19.45 7.67 13.96
N ASP A 47 -19.20 8.40 15.04
CA ASP A 47 -19.01 9.85 15.05
C ASP A 47 -17.74 10.31 14.30
N ARG A 48 -16.85 9.37 13.97
CA ARG A 48 -15.66 9.58 13.14
C ARG A 48 -15.91 9.36 11.65
N ASN A 49 -17.16 9.03 11.26
CA ASN A 49 -17.54 8.66 9.90
C ASN A 49 -16.74 7.47 9.34
N LEU A 50 -16.57 6.40 10.13
CA LEU A 50 -15.85 5.19 9.73
C LEU A 50 -16.77 3.98 9.64
N THR A 51 -16.53 3.12 8.66
CA THR A 51 -17.18 1.81 8.52
C THR A 51 -16.15 0.69 8.44
N GLY A 52 -16.53 -0.46 9.01
CA GLY A 52 -15.74 -1.70 8.98
C GLY A 52 -15.96 -2.55 7.75
N SER A 53 -16.76 -2.07 6.79
CA SER A 53 -17.21 -2.84 5.61
C SER A 53 -16.09 -3.25 4.67
N ASN A 54 -14.87 -2.74 4.81
CA ASN A 54 -13.71 -3.24 4.07
C ASN A 54 -13.07 -4.48 4.72
N GLY A 55 -13.64 -4.99 5.82
CA GLY A 55 -13.24 -6.25 6.42
C GLY A 55 -11.78 -6.26 6.85
N GLN A 56 -11.08 -7.29 6.39
CA GLN A 56 -9.64 -7.45 6.52
C GLN A 56 -8.89 -7.16 5.21
N ALA A 57 -9.46 -6.39 4.26
CA ALA A 57 -8.86 -6.16 2.93
C ALA A 57 -7.41 -5.64 3.00
N CYS A 58 -7.08 -4.83 3.99
CA CYS A 58 -5.74 -4.29 4.23
C CYS A 58 -4.72 -5.33 4.73
N PHE A 59 -5.14 -6.54 5.12
CA PHE A 59 -4.27 -7.67 5.48
C PHE A 59 -4.03 -8.63 4.32
N TRP A 60 -4.33 -8.23 3.08
CA TRP A 60 -3.97 -8.97 1.87
C TRP A 60 -2.74 -8.35 1.21
N PHE A 61 -1.63 -9.08 1.24
CA PHE A 61 -0.35 -8.56 0.76
C PHE A 61 0.65 -9.66 0.43
N SER A 62 1.83 -9.28 -0.05
CA SER A 62 2.99 -10.14 -0.16
C SER A 62 4.10 -9.60 0.76
N ASN A 63 4.60 -10.44 1.67
CA ASN A 63 5.64 -10.09 2.65
C ASN A 63 7.02 -10.63 2.23
N GLY A 64 8.10 -9.95 2.61
CA GLY A 64 9.46 -10.38 2.28
C GLY A 64 9.82 -10.25 0.80
N CYS A 65 9.23 -9.28 0.11
CA CYS A 65 9.46 -9.01 -1.31
C CYS A 65 10.41 -7.84 -1.51
N ALA A 66 11.43 -7.99 -2.34
CA ALA A 66 12.40 -6.94 -2.64
C ALA A 66 12.87 -6.98 -4.10
N ILE A 67 13.39 -5.85 -4.59
CA ILE A 67 13.84 -5.75 -5.98
C ILE A 67 15.08 -6.65 -6.20
N GLY A 68 15.12 -7.33 -7.34
CA GLY A 68 16.17 -8.32 -7.64
C GLY A 68 15.97 -9.70 -6.99
N CYS A 69 14.91 -9.90 -6.19
CA CYS A 69 14.56 -11.24 -5.73
C CYS A 69 13.74 -11.97 -6.79
N ASP A 70 13.94 -13.28 -6.89
CA ASP A 70 13.10 -14.15 -7.72
C ASP A 70 11.76 -14.46 -7.04
N GLU A 71 11.74 -14.50 -5.71
CA GLU A 71 10.57 -14.83 -4.89
C GLU A 71 10.52 -13.99 -3.61
N CYS A 72 9.33 -13.90 -3.01
CA CYS A 72 9.18 -13.35 -1.67
C CYS A 72 9.40 -14.44 -0.62
N ASP A 73 10.09 -14.11 0.47
CA ASP A 73 10.38 -15.09 1.53
C ASP A 73 9.28 -15.19 2.62
N GLY A 74 8.31 -14.27 2.63
CA GLY A 74 7.19 -14.26 3.59
C GLY A 74 7.55 -13.85 5.03
N SER A 75 8.82 -13.57 5.30
CA SER A 75 9.38 -13.46 6.66
C SER A 75 10.14 -12.17 6.91
N THR A 76 10.78 -11.59 5.89
CA THR A 76 11.66 -10.45 6.03
C THR A 76 10.95 -9.12 5.85
N ARG A 77 11.45 -8.08 6.52
CA ARG A 77 11.00 -6.68 6.31
C ARG A 77 12.01 -5.83 5.54
N GLY A 78 13.21 -6.36 5.27
CA GLY A 78 14.30 -5.64 4.63
C GLY A 78 15.27 -5.01 5.64
N PRO A 79 16.30 -4.29 5.16
CA PRO A 79 17.29 -3.63 6.00
C PRO A 79 16.70 -2.38 6.66
N VAL A 80 15.77 -2.58 7.57
CA VAL A 80 15.28 -1.54 8.46
C VAL A 80 16.28 -1.46 9.61
N PRO A 81 16.90 -0.29 9.88
CA PRO A 81 17.65 -0.11 11.11
C PRO A 81 16.73 -0.46 12.28
N SER A 82 17.17 -1.28 13.24
CA SER A 82 16.34 -1.43 14.43
C SER A 82 16.44 -0.13 15.22
N PHE A 83 15.29 0.38 15.62
CA PHE A 83 15.20 1.59 16.42
C PHE A 83 14.72 1.21 17.80
N HIS A 84 15.46 1.61 18.83
CA HIS A 84 14.94 1.66 20.18
C HIS A 84 14.24 3.01 20.35
N CYS A 85 12.91 2.97 20.46
CA CYS A 85 12.07 4.16 20.59
C CYS A 85 11.52 4.30 22.00
N THR A 86 11.77 5.45 22.62
CA THR A 86 11.00 6.01 23.73
C THR A 86 9.95 6.99 23.18
N GLU A 87 9.10 7.53 24.06
CA GLU A 87 8.16 8.60 23.68
C GLU A 87 8.88 9.85 23.15
N GLU A 88 10.10 10.15 23.63
CA GLU A 88 10.84 11.33 23.19
C GLU A 88 11.89 11.06 22.10
N LYS A 89 12.32 9.81 21.91
CA LYS A 89 13.47 9.51 21.04
C LYS A 89 13.46 8.10 20.48
N CYS A 90 13.60 7.98 19.17
CA CYS A 90 14.07 6.77 18.52
C CYS A 90 15.58 6.86 18.25
N THR A 91 16.35 6.01 18.92
CA THR A 91 17.78 5.79 18.62
C THR A 91 17.92 4.57 17.71
N PRO A 92 18.59 4.69 16.55
CA PRO A 92 19.09 3.50 15.87
C PRO A 92 19.91 2.70 16.88
N THR A 93 19.62 1.42 17.03
CA THR A 93 20.38 0.56 17.95
C THR A 93 21.79 0.26 17.41
N GLY A 94 22.06 0.60 16.14
CA GLY A 94 23.25 0.18 15.40
C GLY A 94 23.14 -1.24 14.85
N GLU A 95 22.17 -2.02 15.34
CA GLU A 95 21.88 -3.38 14.90
C GLU A 95 20.72 -3.35 13.91
N PRO A 96 20.81 -4.05 12.77
CA PRO A 96 19.66 -4.21 11.92
C PRO A 96 18.57 -5.05 12.58
N ILE A 97 17.30 -4.80 12.25
CA ILE A 97 16.20 -5.71 12.67
C ILE A 97 16.45 -7.13 12.14
N GLU A 98 17.04 -7.21 10.94
CA GLU A 98 17.32 -8.47 10.27
C GLU A 98 18.53 -8.39 9.32
N PHE A 99 18.69 -7.27 8.61
CA PHE A 99 19.79 -7.03 7.67
C PHE A 99 20.38 -5.63 7.80
N GLY A 100 21.72 -5.51 7.74
CA GLY A 100 22.43 -4.22 7.83
C GLY A 100 21.93 -3.19 6.82
N PRO A 101 22.14 -1.87 7.03
CA PRO A 101 21.83 -0.84 6.04
C PRO A 101 22.28 -1.23 4.63
N GLN A 102 21.38 -1.11 3.64
CA GLN A 102 21.64 -1.51 2.25
C GLN A 102 22.03 -2.99 2.03
N ALA A 103 21.83 -3.87 3.00
CA ALA A 103 22.11 -5.28 2.75
C ALA A 103 21.08 -5.79 1.73
N PRO A 104 21.54 -6.33 0.58
CA PRO A 104 20.65 -6.95 -0.37
C PRO A 104 19.97 -8.14 0.32
N ILE A 105 18.63 -8.14 0.28
CA ILE A 105 17.85 -9.23 0.89
C ILE A 105 18.10 -10.55 0.15
N CYS A 106 18.34 -10.46 -1.16
CA CYS A 106 18.52 -11.56 -2.10
C CYS A 106 19.51 -11.17 -3.22
N GLY A 107 19.79 -12.10 -4.14
CA GLY A 107 20.73 -11.90 -5.24
C GLY A 107 22.18 -12.20 -4.85
N PRO A 108 23.14 -12.15 -5.78
CA PRO A 108 24.50 -12.66 -5.57
C PRO A 108 25.30 -11.90 -4.51
N LYS A 109 24.81 -10.71 -4.11
CA LYS A 109 25.40 -9.86 -3.08
C LYS A 109 24.82 -10.12 -1.68
N ALA A 110 23.75 -10.93 -1.56
CA ALA A 110 23.11 -11.25 -0.29
C ALA A 110 23.84 -12.37 0.47
N PRO A 111 23.75 -12.42 1.81
CA PRO A 111 24.26 -13.55 2.59
C PRO A 111 23.56 -14.86 2.22
N ALA A 112 24.29 -15.98 2.27
CA ALA A 112 23.69 -17.31 2.18
C ALA A 112 22.61 -17.49 3.26
N PRO A 113 21.49 -18.20 2.97
CA PRO A 113 21.19 -18.96 1.76
C PRO A 113 20.54 -18.14 0.61
N ARG A 114 20.39 -16.81 0.78
CA ARG A 114 19.65 -15.93 -0.13
C ARG A 114 20.49 -15.36 -1.27
N ALA A 115 21.72 -15.86 -1.46
CA ALA A 115 22.64 -15.50 -2.53
C ALA A 115 22.23 -16.04 -3.93
N LYS A 116 20.93 -15.95 -4.26
CA LYS A 116 20.33 -16.48 -5.49
C LYS A 116 19.52 -15.39 -6.19
N GLY A 117 19.44 -15.47 -7.52
CA GLY A 117 18.71 -14.51 -8.35
C GLY A 117 19.58 -13.37 -8.91
N PRO A 118 19.02 -12.49 -9.75
CA PRO A 118 19.73 -11.36 -10.36
C PRO A 118 19.87 -10.18 -9.39
N SER A 119 21.03 -9.52 -9.34
CA SER A 119 21.14 -8.25 -8.61
C SER A 119 20.43 -7.13 -9.38
N MET A 120 19.64 -6.31 -8.70
CA MET A 120 19.01 -5.14 -9.29
C MET A 120 19.39 -3.86 -8.52
N ASN A 121 19.61 -2.77 -9.25
CA ASN A 121 19.75 -1.44 -8.67
C ASN A 121 18.39 -0.72 -8.64
N ALA A 122 18.22 0.20 -7.69
CA ALA A 122 17.09 1.12 -7.68
C ALA A 122 17.00 1.90 -8.99
N THR A 123 15.79 2.08 -9.50
CA THR A 123 15.50 2.96 -10.65
C THR A 123 15.01 4.32 -10.19
N ILE A 124 14.38 4.41 -9.01
CA ILE A 124 14.04 5.67 -8.35
C ILE A 124 15.24 6.14 -7.52
N CYS A 125 15.92 7.17 -8.03
CA CYS A 125 16.96 7.91 -7.32
C CYS A 125 16.59 9.37 -7.05
N ASP A 126 15.57 9.92 -7.72
CA ASP A 126 15.11 11.29 -7.49
C ASP A 126 14.44 11.42 -6.11
N PRO A 127 14.94 12.29 -5.21
CA PRO A 127 14.30 12.57 -3.93
C PRO A 127 12.82 12.95 -4.01
N ALA A 128 12.38 13.61 -5.08
CA ALA A 128 10.99 14.03 -5.26
C ALA A 128 10.02 12.84 -5.41
N GLN A 129 10.52 11.72 -5.95
CA GLN A 129 9.77 10.48 -6.17
C GLN A 129 9.82 9.52 -4.96
N ARG A 130 10.69 9.78 -3.98
CA ARG A 130 10.75 9.03 -2.73
C ARG A 130 9.79 9.60 -1.68
N THR A 131 9.35 8.74 -0.77
CA THR A 131 8.44 9.05 0.34
C THR A 131 9.13 9.08 1.69
N VAL A 132 10.21 8.31 1.83
CA VAL A 132 11.05 8.22 3.03
C VAL A 132 12.52 8.26 2.63
N ASN A 133 13.38 8.57 3.60
CA ASN A 133 14.82 8.71 3.40
C ASN A 133 15.21 9.58 2.19
N THR A 134 14.44 10.65 1.95
CA THR A 134 14.55 11.49 0.75
C THR A 134 15.86 12.28 0.70
N ALA A 135 16.49 12.52 1.86
CA ALA A 135 17.76 13.24 1.97
C ALA A 135 19.00 12.36 1.69
N ALA A 136 18.88 11.02 1.70
CA ALA A 136 20.02 10.15 1.44
C ALA A 136 20.40 10.15 -0.04
N LYS A 137 21.70 10.29 -0.30
CA LYS A 137 22.26 10.15 -1.65
C LYS A 137 21.95 8.74 -2.16
N CYS A 138 21.47 8.62 -3.40
CA CYS A 138 21.07 7.32 -3.95
C CYS A 138 22.22 6.31 -3.86
N GLY A 139 21.97 5.16 -3.23
CA GLY A 139 22.94 4.08 -3.06
C GLY A 139 24.08 4.38 -2.08
N SER A 140 24.08 5.50 -1.35
CA SER A 140 25.06 5.73 -0.27
C SER A 140 24.71 4.91 0.98
N PRO A 141 25.65 4.63 1.90
CA PRO A 141 25.39 3.85 3.12
C PRO A 141 24.15 4.30 3.95
N GLU A 142 23.76 5.56 3.81
CA GLU A 142 22.60 6.18 4.45
C GLU A 142 21.27 5.89 3.73
N ASP A 143 21.29 5.32 2.52
CA ASP A 143 20.13 4.96 1.71
C ASP A 143 19.57 3.58 2.13
N PHE A 144 19.01 3.54 3.32
CA PHE A 144 18.54 2.32 3.99
C PHE A 144 17.55 1.50 3.17
N PHE A 145 16.72 2.16 2.37
CA PHE A 145 15.59 1.55 1.67
C PHE A 145 15.89 1.21 0.21
N TYR A 146 17.17 1.24 -0.20
CA TYR A 146 17.59 1.11 -1.60
C TYR A 146 17.03 -0.13 -2.32
N TYR A 147 16.79 -1.23 -1.61
CA TYR A 147 16.28 -2.49 -2.17
C TYR A 147 14.77 -2.72 -1.96
N SER A 148 14.06 -1.78 -1.33
CA SER A 148 12.62 -1.88 -1.11
C SER A 148 11.85 -1.87 -2.45
N PRO A 149 10.66 -2.49 -2.52
CA PRO A 149 9.85 -2.56 -3.74
C PRO A 149 9.68 -1.22 -4.47
N TRP A 150 9.37 -0.13 -3.75
CA TRP A 150 9.15 1.18 -4.38
C TRP A 150 10.38 1.71 -5.11
N ARG A 151 11.59 1.30 -4.73
CA ARG A 151 12.82 1.79 -5.36
C ARG A 151 13.02 1.28 -6.79
N ALA A 152 12.26 0.27 -7.22
CA ALA A 152 12.06 -0.03 -8.64
C ALA A 152 10.64 -0.57 -8.86
N PRO A 153 9.65 0.32 -9.09
CA PRO A 153 8.23 -0.07 -9.04
C PRO A 153 7.88 -1.19 -10.02
N GLY A 154 7.20 -2.21 -9.50
CA GLY A 154 6.77 -3.39 -10.24
C GLY A 154 7.80 -4.51 -10.32
N TYR A 155 9.08 -4.25 -10.03
CA TYR A 155 10.16 -5.24 -10.21
C TYR A 155 10.25 -6.28 -9.10
N ALA A 156 9.91 -5.93 -7.86
CA ALA A 156 9.84 -6.91 -6.79
C ALA A 156 8.77 -7.98 -7.11
N PRO A 157 9.06 -9.27 -6.83
CA PRO A 157 8.10 -10.35 -7.02
C PRO A 157 6.93 -10.19 -6.06
N VAL A 158 5.84 -10.91 -6.32
CA VAL A 158 4.68 -11.01 -5.42
C VAL A 158 4.39 -12.48 -5.17
N ILE A 159 3.79 -12.81 -4.04
CA ILE A 159 3.31 -14.19 -3.78
C ILE A 159 2.03 -14.43 -4.59
N ASP A 160 1.12 -13.45 -4.57
CA ASP A 160 -0.13 -13.48 -5.32
C ASP A 160 -0.45 -12.06 -5.82
N SER A 161 -1.01 -11.91 -7.03
CA SER A 161 -1.27 -10.57 -7.58
C SER A 161 -2.42 -9.85 -6.89
N CYS A 162 -3.36 -10.59 -6.30
CA CYS A 162 -4.47 -10.07 -5.51
C CYS A 162 -4.20 -10.13 -4.00
N GLY A 163 -2.94 -10.36 -3.60
CA GLY A 163 -2.48 -10.43 -2.22
C GLY A 163 -2.72 -11.79 -1.56
N VAL A 164 -2.03 -12.03 -0.46
CA VAL A 164 -2.20 -13.23 0.37
C VAL A 164 -2.74 -12.82 1.73
N ALA A 165 -3.75 -13.53 2.23
CA ALA A 165 -4.27 -13.32 3.58
C ALA A 165 -3.12 -13.44 4.61
N GLY A 166 -2.78 -12.32 5.25
CA GLY A 166 -1.69 -12.18 6.21
C GLY A 166 -0.28 -12.22 5.62
N GLY A 167 -0.12 -12.06 4.30
CA GLY A 167 1.17 -11.75 3.70
C GLY A 167 2.10 -12.92 3.40
N ARG A 168 1.71 -14.16 3.71
CA ARG A 168 2.59 -15.33 3.64
C ARG A 168 1.83 -16.62 3.36
N ILE A 169 2.50 -17.59 2.74
CA ILE A 169 1.96 -18.93 2.49
C ILE A 169 2.54 -19.97 3.48
N PRO A 170 1.92 -21.15 3.62
CA PRO A 170 2.46 -22.24 4.42
C PRO A 170 3.92 -22.57 4.05
N GLY A 171 4.78 -22.71 5.06
CA GLY A 171 6.21 -23.01 4.87
C GLY A 171 7.14 -21.79 4.97
N GLN A 172 6.64 -20.56 4.88
CA GLN A 172 7.43 -19.31 4.99
C GLN A 172 7.71 -18.87 6.45
N GLY A 173 7.70 -19.81 7.40
CA GLY A 173 7.96 -19.51 8.82
C GLY A 173 6.80 -18.81 9.55
N PRO A 174 7.05 -18.22 10.73
CA PRO A 174 6.00 -17.68 11.59
C PRO A 174 5.29 -16.46 11.00
N GLY A 175 5.90 -15.80 10.00
CA GLY A 175 5.52 -14.45 9.64
C GLY A 175 5.94 -13.48 10.75
N ARG A 176 6.63 -12.41 10.37
CA ARG A 176 6.93 -11.29 11.26
C ARG A 176 6.31 -10.03 10.66
N PHE A 177 6.32 -8.95 11.41
CA PHE A 177 5.98 -7.62 10.89
C PHE A 177 4.52 -7.50 10.44
N GLY A 178 3.62 -8.03 11.27
CA GLY A 178 2.17 -8.02 11.07
C GLY A 178 1.71 -8.95 9.94
N ALA A 179 2.42 -10.06 9.74
CA ALA A 179 1.96 -11.18 8.92
C ALA A 179 0.85 -11.94 9.65
N GLU A 180 -0.29 -11.27 9.79
CA GLU A 180 -1.43 -11.64 10.62
C GLU A 180 -2.70 -11.61 9.77
N TYR A 181 -3.60 -12.54 10.04
CA TYR A 181 -4.94 -12.59 9.46
C TYR A 181 -5.82 -13.41 10.40
N VAL A 182 -7.02 -12.92 10.72
CA VAL A 182 -7.97 -13.68 11.52
C VAL A 182 -8.83 -14.50 10.57
N ASN A 183 -8.80 -15.82 10.72
CA ASN A 183 -9.61 -16.70 9.88
C ASN A 183 -11.10 -16.35 10.00
N THR A 184 -11.78 -16.37 8.87
CA THR A 184 -13.21 -16.07 8.73
C THR A 184 -13.93 -17.26 8.11
N THR A 185 -15.24 -17.13 7.91
CA THR A 185 -15.99 -18.12 7.13
C THR A 185 -15.61 -18.16 5.65
N HIS A 186 -14.90 -17.14 5.15
CA HIS A 186 -14.59 -16.96 3.74
C HIS A 186 -13.12 -17.22 3.38
N SER A 187 -12.20 -17.02 4.32
CA SER A 187 -10.75 -17.14 4.07
C SER A 187 -9.96 -17.39 5.34
N LYS A 188 -8.75 -17.90 5.19
CA LYS A 188 -7.78 -18.12 6.27
C LYS A 188 -6.40 -17.61 5.91
N LEU A 189 -5.56 -17.46 6.92
CA LEU A 189 -4.15 -17.11 6.76
C LEU A 189 -3.47 -17.98 5.69
N GLY A 190 -2.86 -17.32 4.71
CA GLY A 190 -2.16 -17.95 3.58
C GLY A 190 -3.00 -18.29 2.36
N ASP A 191 -4.31 -18.04 2.38
CA ASP A 191 -5.12 -18.09 1.18
C ASP A 191 -4.66 -16.99 0.19
N MET A 192 -4.49 -17.36 -1.08
CA MET A 192 -4.06 -16.48 -2.16
C MET A 192 -5.27 -15.84 -2.85
N GLY A 193 -5.32 -14.51 -2.92
CA GLY A 193 -6.51 -13.75 -3.32
C GLY A 193 -6.98 -14.08 -4.73
N SER A 194 -6.07 -14.31 -5.67
CA SER A 194 -6.42 -14.63 -7.06
C SER A 194 -7.11 -15.99 -7.22
N MET A 195 -6.93 -16.89 -6.26
CA MET A 195 -7.41 -18.28 -6.31
C MET A 195 -8.52 -18.56 -5.30
N ALA A 196 -8.42 -18.01 -4.10
CA ALA A 196 -9.32 -18.30 -2.99
C ALA A 196 -10.54 -17.38 -2.97
N LEU A 197 -10.42 -16.14 -3.46
CA LEU A 197 -11.50 -15.18 -3.40
C LEU A 197 -12.41 -15.30 -4.64
N PRO A 198 -13.70 -15.60 -4.45
CA PRO A 198 -14.64 -15.68 -5.56
C PRO A 198 -14.84 -14.30 -6.20
N PRO A 199 -15.23 -14.23 -7.49
CA PRO A 199 -15.68 -12.99 -8.09
C PRO A 199 -16.83 -12.37 -7.27
N ARG A 200 -16.79 -11.06 -7.07
CA ARG A 200 -17.80 -10.31 -6.34
C ARG A 200 -18.61 -9.46 -7.33
N ASP A 201 -19.93 -9.54 -7.29
CA ASP A 201 -20.76 -8.61 -8.05
C ASP A 201 -20.74 -7.24 -7.38
N THR A 202 -19.91 -6.34 -7.90
CA THR A 202 -19.79 -4.96 -7.40
C THR A 202 -20.85 -4.03 -8.00
N GLY A 203 -21.58 -4.46 -9.04
CA GLY A 203 -22.41 -3.58 -9.88
C GLY A 203 -21.63 -2.50 -10.63
N VAL A 204 -20.29 -2.48 -10.54
CA VAL A 204 -19.45 -1.43 -11.14
C VAL A 204 -19.32 -1.67 -12.63
N THR A 205 -19.73 -0.67 -13.39
CA THR A 205 -19.71 -0.69 -14.84
C THR A 205 -18.86 0.46 -15.38
N TRP A 206 -17.90 0.16 -16.24
CA TRP A 206 -17.02 1.12 -16.88
C TRP A 206 -17.30 1.18 -18.37
N VAL A 207 -17.29 2.38 -18.94
CA VAL A 207 -17.44 2.58 -20.39
C VAL A 207 -16.05 2.78 -20.98
N ALA A 208 -15.71 2.03 -22.03
CA ALA A 208 -14.43 2.17 -22.72
C ALA A 208 -14.20 3.62 -23.19
N GLY A 209 -12.99 4.14 -23.01
CA GLY A 209 -12.61 5.51 -23.40
C GLY A 209 -13.00 6.60 -22.41
N THR A 210 -13.73 6.26 -21.33
CA THR A 210 -14.12 7.23 -20.29
C THR A 210 -13.10 7.33 -19.17
N GLU A 211 -13.29 8.32 -18.31
CA GLU A 211 -12.53 8.51 -17.08
C GLU A 211 -13.42 8.11 -15.90
N VAL A 212 -12.86 7.31 -14.99
CA VAL A 212 -13.58 6.72 -13.85
C VAL A 212 -12.81 6.90 -12.56
N GLU A 213 -13.53 7.00 -11.45
CA GLU A 213 -12.94 7.15 -10.12
C GLU A 213 -12.46 5.80 -9.58
N VAL A 214 -11.33 5.82 -8.88
CA VAL A 214 -10.83 4.73 -8.03
C VAL A 214 -10.34 5.33 -6.71
N ALA A 215 -10.43 4.58 -5.62
CA ALA A 215 -10.04 5.06 -4.30
C ALA A 215 -9.41 3.96 -3.45
N TRP A 216 -8.50 4.36 -2.55
CA TRP A 216 -7.87 3.49 -1.57
C TRP A 216 -7.65 4.23 -0.25
N THR A 217 -7.48 3.49 0.85
CA THR A 217 -7.26 4.04 2.20
C THR A 217 -5.90 3.61 2.77
N LEU A 218 -5.37 4.42 3.70
CA LEU A 218 -4.09 4.23 4.37
C LEU A 218 -4.27 4.08 5.88
N GLN A 219 -4.14 2.85 6.38
CA GLN A 219 -4.21 2.50 7.81
C GLN A 219 -2.84 2.60 8.51
N ALA A 220 -1.75 2.24 7.84
CA ALA A 220 -0.41 2.50 8.32
C ALA A 220 0.47 2.90 7.15
N ASN A 221 1.30 3.90 7.36
CA ASN A 221 2.06 4.52 6.31
C ASN A 221 3.48 3.96 6.28
N HIS A 222 3.76 3.12 5.28
CA HIS A 222 5.07 2.58 4.97
C HIS A 222 5.73 3.29 3.77
N GLY A 223 5.19 4.45 3.38
CA GLY A 223 5.63 5.18 2.19
C GLY A 223 5.31 4.41 0.90
N GLY A 224 6.09 4.65 -0.15
CA GLY A 224 5.97 3.93 -1.42
C GLY A 224 5.07 4.58 -2.46
N GLY A 225 4.53 3.76 -3.36
CA GLY A 225 3.65 4.21 -4.42
C GLY A 225 2.88 3.06 -5.04
N TYR A 226 1.89 3.39 -5.86
CA TYR A 226 0.87 2.45 -6.31
C TYR A 226 0.54 2.57 -7.80
N SER A 227 -0.09 1.55 -8.34
CA SER A 227 -0.57 1.49 -9.72
C SER A 227 -1.91 0.75 -9.83
N TYR A 228 -2.61 0.99 -10.95
CA TYR A 228 -3.86 0.33 -11.32
C TYR A 228 -3.72 -0.39 -12.65
N ARG A 229 -4.20 -1.63 -12.73
CA ARG A 229 -4.03 -2.51 -13.90
C ARG A 229 -5.26 -3.39 -14.10
N LEU A 230 -5.52 -3.83 -15.32
CA LEU A 230 -6.64 -4.71 -15.65
C LEU A 230 -6.19 -6.09 -16.13
N CYS A 231 -6.92 -7.13 -15.77
CA CYS A 231 -6.80 -8.48 -16.34
C CYS A 231 -8.21 -9.04 -16.63
N PRO A 232 -8.46 -9.74 -17.74
CA PRO A 232 -9.76 -10.37 -17.98
C PRO A 232 -10.09 -11.39 -16.88
N LEU A 233 -11.36 -11.45 -16.46
CA LEU A 233 -11.78 -12.35 -15.36
C LEU A 233 -11.49 -13.83 -15.64
N GLY A 234 -11.55 -14.26 -16.91
CA GLY A 234 -11.30 -15.64 -17.33
C GLY A 234 -9.83 -15.99 -17.55
N SER A 235 -8.91 -15.05 -17.31
CA SER A 235 -7.46 -15.25 -17.47
C SER A 235 -6.81 -15.68 -16.14
N GLN A 236 -5.55 -16.13 -16.22
CA GLN A 236 -4.72 -16.28 -15.03
C GLN A 236 -4.42 -14.88 -14.47
N LEU A 237 -4.89 -14.60 -13.25
CA LEU A 237 -4.78 -13.29 -12.59
C LEU A 237 -3.38 -13.11 -11.97
N ASP A 238 -2.35 -13.05 -12.81
CA ASP A 238 -0.96 -12.86 -12.43
C ASP A 238 -0.38 -11.50 -12.89
N GLU A 239 0.84 -11.20 -12.46
CA GLU A 239 1.53 -9.95 -12.81
C GLU A 239 1.79 -9.84 -14.31
N GLU A 240 1.91 -10.95 -15.04
CA GLU A 240 2.05 -10.90 -16.50
C GLU A 240 0.77 -10.36 -17.14
N CYS A 241 -0.39 -10.92 -16.78
CA CYS A 241 -1.68 -10.45 -17.27
C CYS A 241 -1.92 -8.98 -16.93
N PHE A 242 -1.73 -8.59 -15.67
CA PHE A 242 -1.97 -7.20 -15.23
C PHE A 242 -1.02 -6.20 -15.92
N ASN A 243 0.24 -6.56 -16.14
CA ASN A 243 1.21 -5.67 -16.78
C ASN A 243 0.94 -5.47 -18.29
N GLN A 244 0.11 -6.30 -18.92
CA GLN A 244 -0.31 -6.07 -20.30
C GLN A 244 -1.30 -4.90 -20.45
N ARG A 245 -2.00 -4.52 -19.37
CA ARG A 245 -3.05 -3.48 -19.42
C ARG A 245 -2.99 -2.54 -18.21
N PRO A 246 -1.92 -1.73 -18.09
CA PRO A 246 -1.88 -0.67 -17.11
C PRO A 246 -2.88 0.43 -17.42
N LEU A 247 -3.49 0.97 -16.37
CA LEU A 247 -4.36 2.13 -16.46
C LEU A 247 -3.54 3.40 -16.24
N LYS A 248 -3.86 4.45 -17.01
CA LYS A 248 -3.30 5.78 -16.80
C LYS A 248 -4.13 6.51 -15.77
N MET A 249 -3.50 6.97 -14.70
CA MET A 249 -4.10 7.94 -13.79
C MET A 249 -4.01 9.32 -14.45
N VAL A 250 -5.10 10.07 -14.42
CA VAL A 250 -5.26 11.35 -15.15
C VAL A 250 -5.81 12.44 -14.24
N GLY A 251 -5.51 13.69 -14.57
CA GLY A 251 -5.96 14.84 -13.80
C GLY A 251 -5.31 14.93 -12.42
N LYS A 252 -5.94 15.71 -11.54
CA LYS A 252 -5.54 15.85 -10.13
C LYS A 252 -6.02 14.66 -9.33
N SER A 253 -5.20 14.21 -8.37
CA SER A 253 -5.67 13.33 -7.30
C SER A 253 -6.46 14.15 -6.27
N VAL A 254 -7.23 13.46 -5.43
CA VAL A 254 -8.05 14.08 -4.40
C VAL A 254 -7.81 13.36 -3.07
N LEU A 255 -7.56 14.13 -2.01
CA LEU A 255 -7.74 13.65 -0.64
C LEU A 255 -9.21 13.79 -0.27
N ARG A 256 -9.88 12.72 0.14
CA ARG A 256 -11.30 12.71 0.51
C ARG A 256 -11.52 12.23 1.94
N TRP A 257 -11.91 13.13 2.83
CA TRP A 257 -12.20 12.80 4.23
C TRP A 257 -13.69 12.54 4.45
N GLY A 258 -14.01 11.49 5.19
CA GLY A 258 -15.39 11.11 5.49
C GLY A 258 -16.12 10.40 4.35
N GLY A 259 -15.40 9.98 3.30
CA GLY A 259 -15.94 9.15 2.22
C GLY A 259 -16.71 9.95 1.17
N VAL A 260 -17.51 9.28 0.35
CA VAL A 260 -18.31 9.93 -0.71
C VAL A 260 -19.23 11.01 -0.14
N GLY A 261 -19.18 12.21 -0.72
CA GLY A 261 -19.90 13.40 -0.22
C GLY A 261 -19.19 14.12 0.94
N GLY A 262 -18.09 13.57 1.44
CA GLY A 262 -17.24 14.18 2.44
C GLY A 262 -16.36 15.31 1.89
N ARG A 263 -15.48 15.83 2.74
CA ARG A 263 -14.58 16.93 2.39
C ARG A 263 -13.54 16.46 1.39
N THR A 264 -13.23 17.29 0.40
CA THR A 264 -12.21 16.99 -0.61
C THR A 264 -11.13 18.07 -0.69
N LEU A 265 -9.92 17.66 -1.08
CA LEU A 265 -8.81 18.54 -1.43
C LEU A 265 -8.10 18.00 -2.69
N PRO A 266 -8.25 18.64 -3.86
CA PRO A 266 -7.52 18.24 -5.05
C PRO A 266 -6.06 18.70 -4.99
N PHE A 267 -5.13 17.88 -5.49
CA PHE A 267 -3.70 18.18 -5.52
C PHE A 267 -3.02 17.63 -6.78
N ASP A 268 -1.84 18.17 -7.11
CA ASP A 268 -1.01 17.66 -8.20
C ASP A 268 -0.20 16.45 -7.71
N ALA A 269 -0.42 15.30 -8.32
CA ALA A 269 0.24 14.06 -7.97
C ALA A 269 1.66 13.96 -8.56
N VAL A 270 2.48 13.11 -7.96
CA VAL A 270 3.82 12.77 -8.48
C VAL A 270 3.76 11.40 -9.13
N ASP A 271 3.78 11.38 -10.46
CA ASP A 271 3.78 10.17 -11.27
C ASP A 271 5.20 9.71 -11.61
N VAL A 272 5.38 8.39 -11.68
CA VAL A 272 6.62 7.72 -12.07
C VAL A 272 6.32 6.81 -13.25
N THR A 273 6.89 7.14 -14.41
CA THR A 273 6.71 6.38 -15.67
C THR A 273 8.02 5.90 -16.27
N VAL A 274 9.16 6.31 -15.71
CA VAL A 274 10.49 5.93 -16.17
C VAL A 274 11.10 4.94 -15.17
N GLY A 275 11.70 3.87 -15.69
CA GLY A 275 12.34 2.86 -14.84
C GLY A 275 11.37 1.95 -14.09
N THR A 276 10.10 1.89 -14.51
CA THR A 276 9.06 1.01 -13.96
C THR A 276 8.97 -0.27 -14.78
N LYS A 277 8.57 -1.38 -14.15
CA LYS A 277 8.41 -2.66 -14.87
C LYS A 277 7.32 -2.52 -15.94
N ALA A 278 7.60 -3.06 -17.13
CA ALA A 278 6.69 -3.03 -18.28
C ALA A 278 6.21 -1.62 -18.70
N GLY A 279 6.88 -0.54 -18.26
CA GLY A 279 6.47 0.83 -18.55
C GLY A 279 5.15 1.24 -17.90
N VAL A 280 4.72 0.52 -16.86
CA VAL A 280 3.51 0.83 -16.09
C VAL A 280 3.67 2.20 -15.42
N MET A 281 2.60 3.01 -15.43
CA MET A 281 2.55 4.25 -14.66
C MET A 281 2.31 3.93 -13.19
N TRP A 282 3.10 4.54 -12.32
CA TRP A 282 2.93 4.50 -10.87
C TRP A 282 2.73 5.91 -10.32
N ARG A 283 2.11 6.01 -9.15
CA ARG A 283 1.88 7.27 -8.44
C ARG A 283 2.44 7.16 -7.02
N LYS A 284 3.18 8.17 -6.61
CA LYS A 284 3.75 8.26 -5.25
C LYS A 284 2.62 8.39 -4.22
N ASN A 285 2.73 7.71 -3.09
CA ASN A 285 1.84 7.91 -1.94
C ASN A 285 1.91 9.39 -1.49
N PRO A 286 0.77 10.12 -1.46
CA PRO A 286 0.76 11.55 -1.16
C PRO A 286 0.81 11.88 0.34
N VAL A 287 0.71 10.88 1.22
CA VAL A 287 0.68 11.07 2.68
C VAL A 287 2.10 10.95 3.24
N PRO A 288 2.74 12.02 3.74
CA PRO A 288 4.09 11.92 4.30
C PRO A 288 4.09 11.26 5.67
N ARG A 289 5.03 10.33 5.86
CA ARG A 289 5.32 9.75 7.18
C ARG A 289 6.15 10.67 8.06
N ALA A 290 7.00 11.47 7.43
CA ALA A 290 7.91 12.41 8.06
C ALA A 290 7.97 13.72 7.27
N TRP A 291 7.90 14.85 7.98
CA TRP A 291 7.87 16.17 7.36
C TRP A 291 8.37 17.25 8.33
N LYS A 292 8.76 18.43 7.82
CA LYS A 292 9.19 19.59 8.62
C LYS A 292 8.25 20.76 8.40
N ALA A 293 7.87 21.47 9.45
CA ALA A 293 7.19 22.76 9.32
C ALA A 293 8.09 23.79 8.63
N GLU A 294 7.47 24.89 8.17
CA GLU A 294 8.17 26.00 7.49
C GLU A 294 9.35 26.54 8.29
N LYS A 295 9.23 26.57 9.62
CA LYS A 295 10.31 26.99 10.55
C LYS A 295 11.44 25.97 10.72
N GLY A 296 11.41 24.85 9.99
CA GLY A 296 12.43 23.81 10.00
C GLY A 296 12.32 22.78 11.13
N THR A 297 11.33 22.92 12.02
CA THR A 297 11.03 21.95 13.09
C THR A 297 10.30 20.74 12.51
N TRP A 298 10.54 19.53 13.03
CA TRP A 298 9.77 18.35 12.63
C TRP A 298 8.28 18.53 12.95
N GLY A 299 7.43 18.12 12.01
CA GLY A 299 5.98 18.19 12.16
C GLY A 299 5.47 17.25 13.24
N GLN A 300 4.28 17.55 13.76
CA GLN A 300 3.60 16.68 14.72
C GLN A 300 3.33 15.30 14.10
N GLY A 301 3.53 14.22 14.86
CA GLY A 301 3.37 12.85 14.36
C GLY A 301 4.45 12.38 13.36
N SER A 302 5.43 13.23 13.03
CA SER A 302 6.53 12.92 12.11
C SER A 302 7.45 11.83 12.68
N ASN A 303 7.53 10.69 11.99
CA ASN A 303 8.35 9.56 12.39
C ASN A 303 9.74 9.56 11.71
N HIS A 304 10.34 10.74 11.63
CA HIS A 304 11.60 10.98 10.92
C HIS A 304 12.79 10.22 11.50
N LEU A 305 12.77 9.90 12.79
CA LEU A 305 13.85 9.13 13.40
C LEU A 305 13.90 7.69 12.87
N GLN A 306 12.76 7.11 12.52
CA GLN A 306 12.69 5.75 11.95
C GLN A 306 12.86 5.74 10.42
N THR A 307 12.51 6.84 9.74
CA THR A 307 12.39 6.87 8.27
C THR A 307 13.27 7.86 7.56
N GLY A 308 14.02 8.66 8.29
CA GLY A 308 14.72 9.81 7.74
C GLY A 308 13.75 10.88 7.26
N TRP A 309 14.19 11.65 6.27
CA TRP A 309 13.39 12.74 5.70
C TRP A 309 12.29 12.19 4.80
N GLY A 310 11.10 12.78 4.89
CA GLY A 310 10.02 12.57 3.91
C GLY A 310 9.83 13.82 3.04
N PHE A 311 8.60 14.30 2.96
CA PHE A 311 8.19 15.42 2.10
C PHE A 311 7.10 16.26 2.76
N GLN A 312 6.83 17.46 2.22
CA GLN A 312 5.79 18.35 2.76
C GLN A 312 4.38 17.77 2.52
N PRO A 313 3.46 17.85 3.49
CA PRO A 313 2.08 17.48 3.26
C PRO A 313 1.41 18.40 2.24
N VAL A 314 0.50 17.83 1.45
CA VAL A 314 -0.33 18.60 0.50
C VAL A 314 -1.49 19.32 1.18
N CYS A 315 -1.79 18.99 2.43
CA CYS A 315 -2.85 19.61 3.23
C CYS A 315 -2.28 20.35 4.45
N VAL A 316 -3.10 21.21 5.05
CA VAL A 316 -2.84 21.73 6.40
C VAL A 316 -3.20 20.63 7.40
N ASP A 317 -2.18 19.96 7.93
CA ASP A 317 -2.38 18.85 8.85
C ASP A 317 -2.87 19.33 10.22
N GLU A 318 -4.05 18.86 10.64
CA GLU A 318 -4.65 19.22 11.95
C GLU A 318 -4.19 18.30 13.10
N GLY A 319 -3.22 17.42 12.85
CA GLY A 319 -2.63 16.51 13.85
C GLY A 319 -2.91 15.04 13.58
N MET A 320 -2.79 14.20 14.61
CA MET A 320 -2.91 12.74 14.47
C MET A 320 -4.38 12.28 14.56
N ASP A 321 -4.86 11.61 13.52
CA ASP A 321 -6.26 11.14 13.39
C ASP A 321 -6.76 10.26 14.55
N ARG A 322 -5.85 9.53 15.21
CA ARG A 322 -6.18 8.75 16.43
C ARG A 322 -6.75 9.60 17.58
N LEU A 323 -6.63 10.92 17.51
CA LEU A 323 -7.14 11.88 18.48
C LEU A 323 -8.47 12.54 18.03
N GLY A 324 -9.10 12.06 16.95
CA GLY A 324 -10.41 12.54 16.48
C GLY A 324 -10.35 13.80 15.60
N THR A 325 -9.23 14.03 14.89
CA THR A 325 -9.09 15.18 13.99
C THR A 325 -9.81 14.95 12.66
N SER A 326 -10.37 16.00 12.06
CA SER A 326 -11.19 15.86 10.85
C SER A 326 -10.43 15.83 9.52
N GLN A 327 -9.13 16.14 9.52
CA GLN A 327 -8.36 16.45 8.29
C GLN A 327 -6.89 16.01 8.35
N SER A 328 -6.56 15.01 9.16
CA SER A 328 -5.17 14.52 9.19
C SER A 328 -4.76 14.05 7.79
N CYS A 329 -3.54 14.38 7.37
CA CYS A 329 -2.95 13.91 6.11
C CYS A 329 -1.47 13.54 6.25
N THR A 330 -1.04 13.22 7.48
CA THR A 330 0.33 12.82 7.77
C THR A 330 0.40 11.71 8.80
N GLY A 331 1.58 11.13 8.95
CA GLY A 331 1.92 10.28 10.08
C GLY A 331 2.09 8.81 9.73
N MET A 332 2.42 8.02 10.77
CA MET A 332 2.67 6.59 10.67
C MET A 332 1.38 5.74 10.67
N TRP A 333 0.33 6.21 11.33
CA TRP A 333 -0.93 5.48 11.48
C TRP A 333 -2.08 6.37 11.03
N GLY A 334 -2.99 5.81 10.24
CA GLY A 334 -4.00 6.59 9.55
C GLY A 334 -3.37 7.56 8.54
N PRO A 335 -4.10 8.60 8.13
CA PRO A 335 -5.46 8.99 8.55
C PRO A 335 -6.55 7.98 8.14
N TYR A 336 -7.30 7.46 9.10
CA TYR A 336 -8.30 6.41 8.91
C TYR A 336 -9.57 6.92 8.22
N ASN A 337 -9.89 8.20 8.42
CA ASN A 337 -11.02 8.83 7.78
C ASN A 337 -10.72 9.39 6.38
N LEU A 338 -9.54 9.09 5.81
CA LEU A 338 -9.09 9.61 4.51
C LEU A 338 -9.08 8.52 3.43
N GLU A 339 -9.60 8.86 2.27
CA GLU A 339 -9.32 8.16 1.01
C GLU A 339 -8.36 9.00 0.15
N ILE A 340 -7.45 8.29 -0.53
CA ILE A 340 -6.72 8.81 -1.67
C ILE A 340 -7.51 8.38 -2.90
N VAL A 341 -8.00 9.37 -3.64
CA VAL A 341 -8.89 9.20 -4.79
C VAL A 341 -8.17 9.64 -6.06
N ASP A 342 -8.23 8.80 -7.07
CA ASP A 342 -7.67 9.05 -8.39
C ASP A 342 -8.73 8.89 -9.46
N THR A 343 -8.49 9.53 -10.60
CA THR A 343 -9.23 9.25 -11.84
C THR A 343 -8.34 8.43 -12.76
N VAL A 344 -8.87 7.32 -13.28
CA VAL A 344 -8.18 6.48 -14.26
C VAL A 344 -8.89 6.54 -15.61
N ARG A 345 -8.11 6.53 -16.69
CA ARG A 345 -8.64 6.47 -18.05
C ARG A 345 -8.80 5.02 -18.49
N VAL A 346 -10.04 4.63 -18.79
CA VAL A 346 -10.37 3.34 -19.39
C VAL A 346 -9.92 3.35 -20.86
N PRO A 347 -9.10 2.38 -21.33
CA PRO A 347 -8.70 2.33 -22.73
C PRO A 347 -9.92 2.29 -23.67
N ALA A 348 -9.87 3.06 -24.76
CA ALA A 348 -11.00 3.18 -25.70
C ALA A 348 -11.23 1.89 -26.52
N ASP A 349 -10.19 1.08 -26.66
CA ASP A 349 -10.17 -0.20 -27.34
C ASP A 349 -10.38 -1.39 -26.39
N LEU A 350 -10.69 -1.13 -25.11
CA LEU A 350 -10.90 -2.19 -24.13
C LEU A 350 -12.16 -3.01 -24.49
N PRO A 351 -12.03 -4.33 -24.72
CA PRO A 351 -13.18 -5.17 -25.05
C PRO A 351 -14.21 -5.18 -23.93
N LYS A 352 -15.49 -5.21 -24.32
CA LYS A 352 -16.60 -5.43 -23.39
C LYS A 352 -16.46 -6.79 -22.71
N GLY A 353 -16.84 -6.88 -21.44
CA GLY A 353 -16.78 -8.12 -20.68
C GLY A 353 -16.46 -7.93 -19.21
N GLN A 354 -16.16 -9.03 -18.54
CA GLN A 354 -15.80 -9.07 -17.13
C GLN A 354 -14.28 -8.91 -16.95
N TRP A 355 -13.90 -7.99 -16.09
CA TRP A 355 -12.50 -7.64 -15.83
C TRP A 355 -12.23 -7.59 -14.32
N VAL A 356 -10.97 -7.82 -13.98
CA VAL A 356 -10.44 -7.64 -12.63
C VAL A 356 -9.52 -6.44 -12.65
N LEU A 357 -9.84 -5.44 -11.81
CA LEU A 357 -8.94 -4.36 -11.45
C LEU A 357 -7.98 -4.84 -10.37
N ASN A 358 -6.70 -4.63 -10.61
CA ASN A 358 -5.66 -4.77 -9.61
C ASN A 358 -5.20 -3.40 -9.14
N TRP A 359 -5.14 -3.23 -7.83
CA TRP A 359 -4.37 -2.18 -7.15
C TRP A 359 -3.17 -2.84 -6.50
N ARG A 360 -1.97 -2.34 -6.81
CA ARG A 360 -0.71 -2.78 -6.21
C ARG A 360 0.02 -1.57 -5.67
N MET A 361 0.48 -1.67 -4.43
CA MET A 361 1.30 -0.66 -3.77
C MET A 361 2.63 -1.26 -3.30
N ASP A 362 3.70 -0.80 -3.92
CA ASP A 362 5.07 -1.16 -3.57
C ASP A 362 5.53 -0.24 -2.43
N GLN A 363 5.89 -0.82 -1.29
CA GLN A 363 6.31 -0.05 -0.11
C GLN A 363 7.76 0.42 -0.22
N GLU A 364 8.09 1.53 0.45
CA GLU A 364 9.48 2.02 0.51
C GLU A 364 10.16 1.71 1.83
N GLU A 365 9.45 1.81 2.95
CA GLU A 365 10.03 1.52 4.27
C GLU A 365 10.14 0.01 4.57
N SER A 366 9.45 -0.84 3.81
CA SER A 366 9.44 -2.28 4.05
C SER A 366 9.45 -3.09 2.76
N ASN A 367 9.87 -4.35 2.88
CA ASN A 367 9.75 -5.40 1.87
C ASN A 367 8.33 -5.96 1.76
N GLN A 368 7.35 -5.07 1.63
CA GLN A 368 5.95 -5.47 1.52
C GLN A 368 5.36 -4.90 0.23
N ILE A 369 4.40 -5.63 -0.31
CA ILE A 369 3.61 -5.19 -1.47
C ILE A 369 2.16 -5.42 -1.12
N TRP A 370 1.37 -4.35 -1.08
CA TRP A 370 -0.03 -4.40 -0.68
C TRP A 370 -0.91 -4.44 -1.91
N GLN A 371 -1.90 -5.32 -1.88
CA GLN A 371 -2.59 -5.71 -3.11
C GLN A 371 -4.07 -5.87 -2.86
N SER A 372 -4.87 -5.45 -3.83
CA SER A 372 -6.30 -5.66 -3.84
C SER A 372 -6.77 -5.93 -5.25
N CYS A 373 -7.79 -6.79 -5.39
CA CYS A 373 -8.46 -7.03 -6.65
C CYS A 373 -9.95 -6.74 -6.54
N ALA A 374 -10.54 -6.09 -7.53
CA ALA A 374 -11.97 -5.82 -7.62
C ALA A 374 -12.51 -6.21 -8.98
N ASP A 375 -13.74 -6.71 -9.03
CA ASP A 375 -14.43 -7.07 -10.27
C ASP A 375 -15.20 -5.89 -10.83
N LEU A 376 -15.20 -5.78 -12.16
CA LEU A 376 -15.98 -4.77 -12.89
C LEU A 376 -16.40 -5.28 -14.27
N THR A 377 -17.44 -4.66 -14.82
CA THR A 377 -17.90 -4.93 -16.19
C THR A 377 -17.56 -3.76 -17.10
N VAL A 378 -16.96 -4.03 -18.26
CA VAL A 378 -16.79 -3.04 -19.33
C VAL A 378 -17.96 -3.17 -20.31
N VAL A 379 -18.67 -2.07 -20.59
CA VAL A 379 -19.89 -2.05 -21.42
C VAL A 379 -19.81 -1.17 -22.65
#